data_AF-A0A2Z4M8W7-F1
#
_entry.id   AF-A0A2Z4M8W7-F1
#
_cell.length_a   1.000
_cell.length_b   1.000
_cell.length_c   1.000
_cell.angle_alpha   90.00
_cell.angle_beta   90.00
_cell.angle_gamma   90.00
#
_symmetry.space_group_name_H-M   'P 1'
#
loop_
_entity.id
_entity.type
_entity.pdbx_description
1 polymer ?
#
loop_
_entity_poly.entity_id
_entity_poly.type
_entity_poly.pdbx_seq_one_letter_code
_entity_poly.pdbx_strand_id
1 'polypeptide(L)'
;KIKLKYFNKIRNILKFTLIFLVLLYSKSLDLFILVNSVLPLSISLKYRKSQNHKFANGPHKKPLWLNNPIRVYNNPNFNRNLIGSENKKHSIIYQWTNLITGKMYVGSAWNGSSRLLSYWTPSILRRKYPIYQNINYYGVHNFALAILEDLGSSGSVTKDYILSREQYYLDVLFNKYPNLALNLAKVATSTKGYKHKPKFSLDRKGH
;
A
#
# COMPACT_ATOMS: atom_id res chain seq x y z
N LYS A 1 34.37 32.86 36.38
CA LYS A 1 33.09 32.24 35.93
C LYS A 1 33.29 31.59 34.55
N ILE A 2 33.84 30.36 34.52
CA ILE A 2 33.96 29.58 33.27
C ILE A 2 32.57 28.99 32.95
N LYS A 3 32.12 29.22 31.73
CA LYS A 3 30.74 29.12 31.26
C LYS A 3 30.17 27.70 31.38
N LEU A 4 29.09 27.53 32.17
CA LEU A 4 28.23 26.32 32.24
C LEU A 4 27.83 25.76 30.85
N LYS A 5 27.80 26.60 29.81
CA LYS A 5 27.46 26.23 28.43
C LYS A 5 28.46 25.23 27.81
N TYR A 6 29.75 25.32 28.16
CA TYR A 6 30.77 24.38 27.67
C TYR A 6 30.66 23.01 28.35
N PHE A 7 30.30 22.99 29.63
CA PHE A 7 30.11 21.76 30.40
C PHE A 7 28.97 20.90 29.82
N ASN A 8 27.86 21.52 29.41
CA ASN A 8 26.75 20.82 28.76
C ASN A 8 27.12 20.27 27.36
N LYS A 9 27.96 20.98 26.60
CA LYS A 9 28.44 20.53 25.28
C LYS A 9 29.35 19.30 25.44
N ILE A 10 30.28 19.34 26.39
CA ILE A 10 31.18 18.22 26.72
C ILE A 10 30.39 17.01 27.23
N ARG A 11 29.39 17.23 28.10
CA ARG A 11 28.49 16.17 28.59
C ARG A 11 27.70 15.50 27.47
N ASN A 12 27.24 16.26 26.48
CA ASN A 12 26.53 15.71 25.32
C ASN A 12 27.45 14.91 24.40
N ILE A 13 28.69 15.37 24.19
CA ILE A 13 29.70 14.63 23.41
C ILE A 13 30.04 13.31 24.10
N LEU A 14 30.26 13.32 25.42
CA LEU A 14 30.52 12.11 26.22
C LEU A 14 29.35 11.12 26.20
N LYS A 15 28.10 11.60 26.21
CA LYS A 15 26.93 10.73 26.05
C LYS A 15 26.87 10.09 24.67
N PHE A 16 27.20 10.84 23.63
CA PHE A 16 27.18 10.35 22.25
C PHE A 16 28.26 9.30 21.99
N THR A 17 29.47 9.52 22.52
CA THR A 17 30.57 8.54 22.42
C THR A 17 30.26 7.28 23.22
N LEU A 18 29.62 7.40 24.39
CA LEU A 18 29.19 6.24 25.18
C LEU A 18 28.14 5.41 24.44
N ILE A 19 27.14 6.04 23.83
CA ILE A 19 26.12 5.34 23.01
C ILE A 19 26.78 4.64 21.81
N PHE A 20 27.73 5.31 21.15
CA PHE A 20 28.44 4.74 20.01
C PHE A 20 29.31 3.54 20.41
N LEU A 21 29.98 3.59 21.57
CA LEU A 21 30.72 2.46 22.14
C LEU A 21 29.81 1.30 22.53
N VAL A 22 28.64 1.57 23.09
CA VAL A 22 27.61 0.54 23.39
C VAL A 22 27.16 -0.16 22.10
N LEU A 23 26.95 0.59 21.01
CA LEU A 23 26.58 0.05 19.70
C LEU A 23 27.70 -0.80 19.07
N LEU A 24 28.97 -0.43 19.26
CA LEU A 24 30.12 -1.20 18.80
C LEU A 24 30.33 -2.49 19.62
N TYR A 25 29.97 -2.48 20.91
CA TYR A 25 30.17 -3.60 21.81
C TYR A 25 29.00 -4.60 21.80
N SER A 26 27.81 -4.19 21.37
CA SER A 26 26.66 -5.08 21.17
C SER A 26 26.82 -5.90 19.88
N LYS A 27 27.73 -6.87 19.86
CA LYS A 27 27.91 -7.81 18.73
C LYS A 27 26.76 -8.83 18.56
N SER A 28 25.59 -8.63 19.16
CA SER A 28 24.52 -9.63 19.11
C SER A 28 23.09 -9.10 19.35
N LEU A 29 22.82 -7.82 19.12
CA LEU A 29 21.43 -7.35 19.10
C LEU A 29 21.15 -6.67 17.76
N ASP A 30 20.37 -7.36 16.92
CA ASP A 30 20.02 -6.98 15.56
C ASP A 30 19.74 -5.48 15.42
N LEU A 31 20.72 -4.77 14.88
CA LEU A 31 20.55 -3.41 14.36
C LEU A 31 19.36 -3.35 13.37
N PHE A 32 19.07 -4.49 12.73
CA PHE A 32 17.93 -4.72 11.87
C PHE A 32 16.57 -4.59 12.59
N ILE A 33 16.45 -5.05 13.85
CA ILE A 33 15.21 -4.90 14.64
C ILE A 33 15.01 -3.43 15.03
N LEU A 34 16.09 -2.72 15.37
CA LEU A 34 16.01 -1.30 15.71
C LEU A 34 15.61 -0.46 14.49
N VAL A 35 16.22 -0.69 13.32
CA VAL A 35 15.91 0.04 12.08
C VAL A 35 14.49 -0.28 11.58
N ASN A 36 14.01 -1.51 11.73
CA ASN A 36 12.64 -1.87 11.34
C ASN A 36 11.55 -1.30 12.28
N SER A 37 11.92 -0.89 13.50
CA SER A 37 11.01 -0.19 14.41
C SER A 37 10.95 1.32 14.17
N VAL A 38 11.92 1.89 13.44
CA VAL A 38 11.91 3.29 13.03
C VAL A 38 11.16 3.42 11.70
N LEU A 39 9.85 3.59 11.86
CA LEU A 39 8.90 4.06 10.84
C LEU A 39 9.53 5.03 9.83
N PRO A 40 9.15 4.99 8.54
CA PRO A 40 9.61 5.97 7.58
C PRO A 40 9.17 7.37 8.04
N LEU A 41 10.16 8.16 8.48
CA LEU A 41 10.01 9.57 8.83
C LEU A 41 9.73 10.39 7.58
N SER A 42 8.45 10.57 7.26
CA SER A 42 7.96 11.70 6.47
C SER A 42 6.46 11.95 6.64
N ILE A 43 5.96 11.95 7.89
CA ILE A 43 4.64 12.52 8.22
C ILE A 43 4.74 13.27 9.55
N SER A 44 4.24 14.51 9.57
CA SER A 44 4.13 15.36 10.78
C SER A 44 3.43 14.62 11.93
N LEU A 45 4.10 14.55 13.08
CA LEU A 45 3.62 13.88 14.30
C LEU A 45 2.40 14.58 14.94
N LYS A 46 2.03 15.78 14.48
CA LYS A 46 1.00 16.63 15.12
C LYS A 46 -0.43 16.07 15.07
N TYR A 47 -0.72 15.10 14.19
CA TYR A 47 -2.07 14.54 14.00
C TYR A 47 -2.20 13.05 14.34
N ARG A 48 -1.18 12.42 14.93
CA ARG A 48 -1.27 11.01 15.29
C ARG A 48 -2.06 10.87 16.61
N LYS A 49 -3.39 10.70 16.52
CA LYS A 49 -4.10 9.97 17.57
C LYS A 49 -3.48 8.57 17.63
N SER A 50 -2.69 8.32 18.66
CA SER A 50 -2.10 7.02 18.97
C SER A 50 -3.20 6.04 19.38
N GLN A 51 -4.02 5.62 18.42
CA GLN A 51 -4.88 4.46 18.57
C GLN A 51 -4.01 3.24 18.25
N ASN A 52 -3.74 2.40 19.24
CA ASN A 52 -3.13 1.09 19.03
C ASN A 52 -4.11 0.23 18.23
N HIS A 53 -4.06 0.34 16.89
CA HIS A 53 -4.83 -0.54 16.01
C HIS A 53 -4.27 -1.94 16.16
N LYS A 54 -4.99 -2.80 16.90
CA LYS A 54 -4.74 -4.24 16.90
C LYS A 54 -5.30 -4.78 15.59
N PHE A 55 -4.41 -5.08 14.64
CA PHE A 55 -4.80 -5.79 13.43
C PHE A 55 -5.14 -7.25 13.76
N ALA A 56 -6.06 -7.84 13.01
CA ALA A 56 -6.37 -9.25 13.17
C ALA A 56 -5.17 -10.10 12.72
N ASN A 57 -4.53 -10.79 13.67
CA ASN A 57 -3.44 -11.72 13.41
C ASN A 57 -4.01 -13.13 13.33
N GLY A 58 -4.41 -13.54 12.13
CA GLY A 58 -4.80 -14.92 11.84
C GLY A 58 -3.70 -15.69 11.12
N PRO A 59 -3.82 -17.01 10.96
CA PRO A 59 -2.91 -17.77 10.11
C PRO A 59 -2.98 -17.24 8.67
N HIS A 60 -1.82 -17.08 8.05
CA HIS A 60 -1.74 -16.65 6.64
C HIS A 60 -2.09 -17.83 5.73
N LYS A 61 -3.12 -17.65 4.92
CA LYS A 61 -3.47 -18.53 3.81
C LYS A 61 -2.53 -18.27 2.64
N LYS A 62 -2.13 -19.33 1.95
CA LYS A 62 -1.35 -19.21 0.71
C LYS A 62 -2.18 -18.46 -0.36
N PRO A 63 -1.64 -17.42 -1.01
CA PRO A 63 -2.35 -16.74 -2.08
C PRO A 63 -2.68 -17.66 -3.25
N LEU A 64 -3.86 -17.48 -3.82
CA LEU A 64 -4.27 -18.11 -5.08
C LEU A 64 -4.03 -17.11 -6.21
N TRP A 65 -3.08 -17.43 -7.08
CA TRP A 65 -2.75 -16.61 -8.24
C TRP A 65 -3.37 -17.19 -9.51
N LEU A 66 -3.86 -16.32 -10.39
CA LEU A 66 -4.26 -16.70 -11.74
C LEU A 66 -3.06 -16.59 -12.69
N ASN A 67 -2.88 -17.58 -13.58
CA ASN A 67 -1.96 -17.53 -14.73
C ASN A 67 -0.58 -16.91 -14.45
N ASN A 68 0.26 -17.58 -13.63
CA ASN A 68 1.66 -17.22 -13.36
C ASN A 68 1.94 -15.69 -13.42
N PRO A 69 1.65 -14.95 -12.35
CA PRO A 69 1.77 -13.50 -12.35
C PRO A 69 3.16 -13.05 -12.77
N ILE A 70 3.22 -11.93 -13.50
CA ILE A 70 4.48 -11.35 -13.98
C ILE A 70 5.38 -10.97 -12.81
N ARG A 71 4.79 -10.44 -11.75
CA ARG A 71 5.50 -10.04 -10.52
C ARG A 71 4.65 -10.39 -9.30
N VAL A 72 5.30 -10.85 -8.24
CA VAL A 72 4.65 -11.19 -6.96
C VAL A 72 5.40 -10.54 -5.80
N TYR A 73 4.65 -9.90 -4.92
CA TYR A 73 5.15 -9.28 -3.69
C TYR A 73 4.44 -9.92 -2.50
N ASN A 74 5.11 -10.87 -1.85
CA ASN A 74 4.57 -11.60 -0.69
C ASN A 74 4.44 -10.71 0.55
N ASN A 75 5.29 -9.68 0.68
CA ASN A 75 5.19 -8.67 1.72
C ASN A 75 5.24 -7.27 1.10
N PRO A 76 4.11 -6.76 0.57
CA PRO A 76 4.04 -5.47 -0.09
C PRO A 76 4.49 -4.31 0.80
N ASN A 77 4.33 -4.44 2.12
CA ASN A 77 4.74 -3.42 3.07
C ASN A 77 6.26 -3.25 3.09
N PHE A 78 7.01 -4.36 3.08
CA PHE A 78 8.47 -4.35 2.97
C PHE A 78 8.93 -3.98 1.55
N ASN A 79 8.24 -4.49 0.52
CA ASN A 79 8.58 -4.26 -0.88
C ASN A 79 8.03 -2.93 -1.45
N ARG A 80 7.55 -2.00 -0.63
CA ARG A 80 6.87 -0.78 -1.09
C ARG A 80 7.68 0.02 -2.12
N ASN A 81 8.97 0.21 -1.87
CA ASN A 81 9.84 0.96 -2.78
C ASN A 81 10.06 0.20 -4.11
N LEU A 82 10.25 -1.13 -4.04
CA LEU A 82 10.40 -2.00 -5.20
C LEU A 82 9.14 -2.01 -6.08
N ILE A 83 7.96 -2.13 -5.46
CA ILE A 83 6.65 -2.01 -6.13
C ILE A 83 6.57 -0.67 -6.87
N GLY A 84 7.00 0.40 -6.21
CA GLY A 84 7.03 1.73 -6.78
C GLY A 84 7.95 1.87 -7.99
N SER A 85 9.15 1.29 -7.95
CA SER A 85 10.13 1.38 -9.04
C SER A 85 9.79 0.50 -10.23
N GLU A 86 9.44 -0.76 -10.00
CA GLU A 86 9.20 -1.75 -11.06
C GLU A 86 7.94 -1.46 -11.88
N ASN A 87 6.94 -0.79 -11.29
CA ASN A 87 5.67 -0.51 -11.95
C ASN A 87 5.53 0.97 -12.37
N LYS A 88 6.64 1.72 -12.39
CA LYS A 88 6.66 3.15 -12.68
C LYS A 88 6.45 3.41 -14.16
N LYS A 89 5.42 4.19 -14.51
CA LYS A 89 5.03 4.50 -15.89
C LYS A 89 4.60 3.26 -16.70
N HIS A 90 4.06 2.24 -16.04
CA HIS A 90 3.44 1.10 -16.71
C HIS A 90 1.95 1.07 -16.43
N SER A 91 1.16 0.68 -17.44
CA SER A 91 -0.24 0.32 -17.29
C SER A 91 -0.31 -1.15 -16.89
N ILE A 92 -1.06 -1.49 -15.85
CA ILE A 92 -1.03 -2.84 -15.26
C ILE A 92 -2.41 -3.31 -14.82
N ILE A 93 -2.58 -4.64 -14.77
CA ILE A 93 -3.65 -5.32 -14.04
C ILE A 93 -3.02 -6.01 -12.82
N TYR A 94 -3.62 -5.83 -11.64
CA TYR A 94 -3.08 -6.35 -10.40
C TYR A 94 -4.14 -6.99 -9.52
N GLN A 95 -3.69 -7.84 -8.61
CA GLN A 95 -4.48 -8.55 -7.64
C GLN A 95 -3.92 -8.35 -6.24
N TRP A 96 -4.75 -7.89 -5.31
CA TRP A 96 -4.51 -7.97 -3.88
C TRP A 96 -5.18 -9.21 -3.31
N THR A 97 -4.47 -9.94 -2.46
CA THR A 97 -5.02 -11.08 -1.71
C THR A 97 -4.84 -10.83 -0.23
N ASN A 98 -5.95 -10.81 0.53
CA ASN A 98 -5.90 -10.79 1.99
C ASN A 98 -5.50 -12.18 2.48
N LEU A 99 -4.36 -12.27 3.17
CA LEU A 99 -3.79 -13.53 3.65
C LEU A 99 -4.59 -14.14 4.81
N ILE A 100 -5.35 -13.36 5.57
CA ILE A 100 -6.19 -13.87 6.66
C ILE A 100 -7.47 -14.50 6.11
N THR A 101 -8.17 -13.76 5.24
CA THR A 101 -9.49 -14.20 4.74
C THR A 101 -9.40 -15.05 3.48
N GLY A 102 -8.36 -14.85 2.67
CA GLY A 102 -8.23 -15.39 1.31
C GLY A 102 -8.99 -14.59 0.26
N LYS A 103 -9.69 -13.51 0.64
CA LYS A 103 -10.44 -12.69 -0.30
C LYS A 103 -9.50 -11.88 -1.20
N MET A 104 -9.91 -11.70 -2.44
CA MET A 104 -9.13 -11.12 -3.52
C MET A 104 -9.79 -9.86 -4.07
N TYR A 105 -8.98 -8.87 -4.42
CA TYR A 105 -9.39 -7.67 -5.13
C TYR A 105 -8.57 -7.54 -6.41
N VAL A 106 -9.24 -7.37 -7.55
CA VAL A 106 -8.60 -7.08 -8.83
C VAL A 106 -8.79 -5.60 -9.15
N GLY A 107 -7.78 -4.97 -9.71
CA GLY A 107 -7.92 -3.64 -10.25
C GLY A 107 -6.92 -3.36 -11.36
N SER A 108 -7.16 -2.26 -12.07
CA SER A 108 -6.23 -1.76 -13.09
C SER A 108 -5.60 -0.43 -12.70
N ALA A 109 -4.52 -0.08 -13.40
CA ALA A 109 -3.86 1.20 -13.27
C ALA A 109 -3.34 1.68 -14.63
N TRP A 110 -3.54 2.97 -14.92
CA TRP A 110 -2.82 3.66 -16.00
C TRP A 110 -1.34 3.86 -15.65
N ASN A 111 -1.05 4.16 -14.39
CA ASN A 111 0.31 4.25 -13.85
C ASN A 111 0.37 3.37 -12.59
N GLY A 112 1.02 2.22 -12.71
CA GLY A 112 1.09 1.19 -11.69
C GLY A 112 1.66 1.72 -10.37
N SER A 113 2.82 2.38 -10.42
CA SER A 113 3.48 2.96 -9.26
C SER A 113 2.56 3.89 -8.46
N SER A 114 1.92 4.87 -9.13
CA SER A 114 1.01 5.80 -8.46
C SER A 114 -0.19 5.08 -7.84
N ARG A 115 -0.81 4.15 -8.58
CA ARG A 115 -1.99 3.43 -8.10
C ARG A 115 -1.66 2.48 -6.95
N LEU A 116 -0.58 1.71 -7.05
CA LEU A 116 -0.18 0.74 -6.05
C LEU A 116 0.29 1.44 -4.77
N LEU A 117 1.08 2.51 -4.87
CA LEU A 117 1.53 3.24 -3.68
C LEU A 117 0.39 3.99 -2.97
N SER A 118 -0.72 4.29 -3.66
CA SER A 118 -1.89 4.94 -3.06
C SER A 118 -2.53 4.14 -1.93
N TYR A 119 -2.34 2.82 -1.89
CA TYR A 119 -2.84 1.96 -0.82
C TYR A 119 -2.13 2.17 0.53
N TRP A 120 -1.03 2.93 0.56
CA TRP A 120 -0.39 3.39 1.81
C TRP A 120 -0.76 4.83 2.18
N THR A 121 -1.55 5.53 1.34
CA THR A 121 -1.86 6.94 1.57
C THR A 121 -3.09 7.07 2.48
N PRO A 122 -2.98 7.66 3.69
CA PRO A 122 -4.10 7.71 4.64
C PRO A 122 -5.35 8.40 4.08
N SER A 123 -5.17 9.46 3.30
CA SER A 123 -6.30 10.19 2.69
C SER A 123 -7.09 9.36 1.69
N ILE A 124 -6.43 8.41 1.00
CA ILE A 124 -7.08 7.47 0.08
C ILE A 124 -7.79 6.37 0.86
N LEU A 125 -7.15 5.84 1.91
CA LEU A 125 -7.71 4.78 2.75
C LEU A 125 -8.94 5.20 3.54
N ARG A 126 -9.18 6.51 3.74
CA ARG A 126 -10.44 7.02 4.33
C ARG A 126 -11.67 6.84 3.42
N ARG A 127 -11.48 6.55 2.13
CA ARG A 127 -12.59 6.35 1.20
C ARG A 127 -13.28 5.01 1.47
N LYS A 128 -14.60 4.95 1.27
CA LYS A 128 -15.43 3.77 1.55
C LYS A 128 -15.42 2.74 0.39
N TYR A 129 -14.24 2.34 -0.06
CA TYR A 129 -14.11 1.21 -1.00
C TYR A 129 -13.75 -0.08 -0.25
N PRO A 130 -14.23 -1.25 -0.72
CA PRO A 130 -14.02 -2.53 -0.04
C PRO A 130 -12.56 -2.82 0.27
N ILE A 131 -11.68 -2.67 -0.73
CA ILE A 131 -10.25 -2.93 -0.56
C ILE A 131 -9.62 -2.01 0.49
N TYR A 132 -10.01 -0.74 0.55
CA TYR A 132 -9.47 0.20 1.53
C TYR A 132 -9.95 -0.12 2.95
N GLN A 133 -11.23 -0.45 3.11
CA GLN A 133 -11.77 -0.91 4.39
C GLN A 133 -11.09 -2.20 4.86
N ASN A 134 -10.85 -3.13 3.93
CA ASN A 134 -10.17 -4.38 4.20
C ASN A 134 -8.71 -4.15 4.64
N ILE A 135 -7.98 -3.27 3.95
CA ILE A 135 -6.61 -2.88 4.33
C ILE A 135 -6.59 -2.17 5.69
N ASN A 136 -7.54 -1.28 5.98
CA ASN A 136 -7.62 -0.61 7.28
C ASN A 136 -7.88 -1.61 8.42
N TYR A 137 -8.72 -2.62 8.17
CA TYR A 137 -9.10 -3.60 9.18
C TYR A 137 -8.01 -4.64 9.44
N TYR A 138 -7.43 -5.22 8.37
CA TYR A 138 -6.45 -6.30 8.48
C TYR A 138 -5.00 -5.82 8.47
N GLY A 139 -4.74 -4.58 8.04
CA GLY A 139 -3.39 -4.05 7.85
C GLY A 139 -2.73 -4.56 6.58
N VAL A 140 -2.03 -3.69 5.87
CA VAL A 140 -1.39 -4.02 4.56
C VAL A 140 -0.33 -5.12 4.63
N HIS A 141 0.24 -5.39 5.82
CA HIS A 141 1.19 -6.49 6.03
C HIS A 141 0.54 -7.88 5.97
N ASN A 142 -0.79 -7.96 6.10
CA ASN A 142 -1.58 -9.18 5.96
C ASN A 142 -2.13 -9.35 4.53
N PHE A 143 -1.46 -8.76 3.54
CA PHE A 143 -1.82 -8.89 2.14
C PHE A 143 -0.61 -9.31 1.31
N ALA A 144 -0.87 -10.01 0.21
CA ALA A 144 0.06 -10.17 -0.89
C ALA A 144 -0.46 -9.42 -2.12
N LEU A 145 0.46 -8.98 -2.97
CA LEU A 145 0.17 -8.26 -4.21
C LEU A 145 0.79 -9.02 -5.38
N ALA A 146 0.03 -9.22 -6.45
CA ALA A 146 0.53 -9.76 -7.71
C ALA A 146 0.19 -8.83 -8.87
N ILE A 147 1.10 -8.71 -9.83
CA ILE A 147 0.86 -8.09 -11.13
C ILE A 147 0.47 -9.20 -12.09
N LEU A 148 -0.79 -9.21 -12.49
CA LEU A 148 -1.35 -10.25 -13.36
C LEU A 148 -1.00 -10.01 -14.82
N GLU A 149 -0.97 -8.75 -15.24
CA GLU A 149 -0.65 -8.34 -16.61
C GLU A 149 0.04 -6.98 -16.61
N ASP A 150 1.06 -6.82 -17.46
CA ASP A 150 1.75 -5.57 -17.74
C ASP A 150 1.40 -5.18 -19.17
N LEU A 151 0.60 -4.12 -19.30
CA LEU A 151 0.05 -3.67 -20.57
C LEU A 151 1.02 -2.70 -21.30
N GLY A 152 2.25 -2.58 -20.79
CA GLY A 152 3.29 -1.70 -21.33
C GLY A 152 3.24 -0.29 -20.76
N SER A 153 3.94 0.63 -21.43
CA SER A 153 4.12 2.01 -20.97
C SER A 153 2.79 2.76 -20.79
N SER A 154 2.69 3.58 -19.74
CA SER A 154 1.54 4.47 -19.52
C SER A 154 1.33 5.36 -20.76
N GLY A 155 0.18 5.23 -21.43
CA GLY A 155 -0.10 5.93 -22.68
C GLY A 155 -0.01 5.09 -23.95
N SER A 156 0.56 3.89 -23.91
CA SER A 156 0.59 2.99 -25.09
C SER A 156 -0.73 2.28 -25.34
N VAL A 157 -1.60 2.19 -24.33
CA VAL A 157 -2.89 1.51 -24.42
C VAL A 157 -4.04 2.45 -24.10
N THR A 158 -5.22 2.16 -24.65
CA THR A 158 -6.42 2.95 -24.38
C THR A 158 -7.01 2.60 -23.01
N LYS A 159 -7.79 3.53 -22.44
CA LYS A 159 -8.50 3.30 -21.18
C LYS A 159 -9.49 2.12 -21.29
N ASP A 160 -10.20 2.01 -22.41
CA ASP A 160 -11.18 0.95 -22.63
C ASP A 160 -10.51 -0.41 -22.74
N TYR A 161 -9.33 -0.47 -23.36
CA TYR A 161 -8.52 -1.69 -23.35
C TYR A 161 -8.16 -2.11 -21.92
N ILE A 162 -7.64 -1.20 -21.10
CA ILE A 162 -7.30 -1.50 -19.69
C ILE A 162 -8.54 -2.03 -18.93
N LEU A 163 -9.70 -1.40 -19.10
CA LEU A 163 -10.94 -1.84 -18.45
C LEU A 163 -11.40 -3.21 -18.95
N SER A 164 -11.26 -3.49 -20.25
CA SER A 164 -11.57 -4.82 -20.81
C SER A 164 -10.66 -5.91 -20.23
N ARG A 165 -9.38 -5.59 -20.00
CA ARG A 165 -8.44 -6.51 -19.35
C ARG A 165 -8.77 -6.70 -17.87
N GLU A 166 -9.13 -5.65 -17.15
CA GLU A 166 -9.62 -5.77 -15.77
C GLU A 166 -10.86 -6.68 -15.70
N GLN A 167 -11.83 -6.48 -16.60
CA GLN A 167 -13.03 -7.32 -16.68
C GLN A 167 -12.68 -8.78 -16.94
N TYR A 168 -11.80 -9.06 -17.90
CA TYR A 168 -11.34 -10.41 -18.18
C TYR A 168 -10.83 -11.12 -16.91
N TYR A 169 -9.99 -10.46 -16.11
CA TYR A 169 -9.50 -11.06 -14.86
C TYR A 169 -10.57 -11.18 -13.78
N LEU A 170 -11.50 -10.23 -13.68
CA LEU A 170 -12.66 -10.34 -12.79
C LEU A 170 -13.48 -11.58 -13.12
N ASP A 171 -13.81 -11.77 -14.40
CA ASP A 171 -14.62 -12.89 -14.87
C ASP A 171 -13.90 -14.21 -14.61
N VAL A 172 -12.64 -14.34 -15.01
CA VAL A 172 -11.91 -15.60 -14.83
C VAL A 172 -11.72 -15.94 -13.35
N LEU A 173 -11.34 -14.99 -12.51
CA LEU A 173 -11.13 -15.26 -11.07
C LEU A 173 -12.42 -15.54 -10.33
N PHE A 174 -13.45 -14.73 -10.53
CA PHE A 174 -14.66 -14.78 -9.71
C PHE A 174 -15.74 -15.71 -10.25
N ASN A 175 -15.65 -16.16 -11.51
CA ASN A 175 -16.38 -17.35 -11.95
C ASN A 175 -15.83 -18.61 -11.27
N LYS A 176 -14.52 -18.69 -11.05
CA LYS A 176 -13.88 -19.83 -10.38
C LYS A 176 -13.99 -19.77 -8.85
N TYR A 177 -13.93 -18.57 -8.27
CA TYR A 177 -13.91 -18.34 -6.82
C TYR A 177 -14.87 -17.23 -6.37
N PRO A 178 -16.19 -17.38 -6.57
CA PRO A 178 -17.18 -16.31 -6.34
C PRO A 178 -17.19 -15.80 -4.90
N ASN A 179 -17.02 -16.69 -3.91
CA ASN A 179 -17.06 -16.34 -2.48
C ASN A 179 -15.82 -15.59 -1.99
N LEU A 180 -14.79 -15.45 -2.82
CA LEU A 180 -13.54 -14.78 -2.48
C LEU A 180 -13.46 -13.34 -3.04
N ALA A 181 -14.50 -12.84 -3.71
CA ALA A 181 -14.46 -11.50 -4.29
C ALA A 181 -14.55 -10.37 -3.25
N LEU A 182 -13.64 -9.39 -3.33
CA LEU A 182 -13.74 -8.09 -2.65
C LEU A 182 -14.32 -6.99 -3.55
N ASN A 183 -14.24 -7.14 -4.88
CA ASN A 183 -14.83 -6.19 -5.81
C ASN A 183 -16.36 -6.16 -5.63
N LEU A 184 -16.95 -4.99 -5.39
CA LEU A 184 -18.41 -4.85 -5.28
C LEU A 184 -19.11 -4.83 -6.65
N ALA A 185 -18.47 -4.19 -7.63
CA ALA A 185 -19.01 -4.09 -8.98
C ALA A 185 -18.64 -5.35 -9.77
N LYS A 186 -19.64 -5.95 -10.43
CA LYS A 186 -19.42 -7.03 -11.40
C LYS A 186 -18.73 -6.55 -12.68
N VAL A 187 -18.92 -5.26 -13.01
CA VAL A 187 -18.38 -4.65 -14.22
C VAL A 187 -17.25 -3.68 -13.87
N ALA A 188 -16.11 -3.83 -14.55
CA ALA A 188 -14.99 -2.92 -14.51
C ALA A 188 -15.42 -1.57 -15.08
N THR A 189 -15.46 -0.55 -14.21
CA THR A 189 -15.85 0.80 -14.60
C THR A 189 -14.89 1.81 -14.01
N SER A 190 -14.80 2.97 -14.66
CA SER A 190 -14.02 4.08 -14.17
C SER A 190 -14.88 5.33 -14.14
N THR A 191 -15.07 5.90 -12.96
CA THR A 191 -15.73 7.21 -12.79
C THR A 191 -14.82 8.37 -13.22
N LYS A 192 -13.53 8.11 -13.48
CA LYS A 192 -12.56 9.13 -13.90
C LYS A 192 -12.89 9.62 -15.32
N GLY A 193 -13.36 10.86 -15.43
CA GLY A 193 -13.79 11.46 -16.69
C GLY A 193 -15.29 11.32 -16.99
N TYR A 194 -16.08 10.72 -16.09
CA TYR A 194 -17.53 10.72 -16.21
C TYR A 194 -18.04 12.15 -16.05
N LYS A 195 -18.62 12.70 -17.12
CA LYS A 195 -19.28 14.01 -17.09
C LYS A 195 -20.63 13.83 -16.40
N HIS A 196 -20.76 14.38 -15.19
CA HIS A 196 -22.05 14.39 -14.50
C HIS A 196 -23.09 15.17 -15.30
N LYS A 197 -24.37 14.78 -15.19
CA LYS A 197 -25.48 15.52 -15.80
C LYS A 197 -25.47 16.98 -15.29
N PRO A 198 -25.81 17.97 -16.12
CA PRO A 198 -25.79 19.40 -15.72
C PRO A 198 -26.55 19.68 -14.43
N LYS A 199 -27.71 19.03 -14.23
CA LYS A 199 -28.52 19.13 -13.01
C LYS A 199 -27.76 18.80 -11.72
N PHE A 200 -26.90 17.78 -11.75
CA PHE A 200 -26.09 17.39 -10.60
C PHE A 200 -25.05 18.46 -10.22
N SER A 201 -24.56 19.23 -11.19
CA SER A 201 -23.65 20.35 -10.94
C SER A 201 -24.38 21.55 -10.34
N LEU A 202 -25.63 21.80 -10.75
CA LEU A 202 -26.47 22.90 -10.24
C LEU A 202 -26.94 22.66 -8.80
N ASP A 203 -27.19 21.40 -8.42
CA ASP A 203 -27.69 21.04 -7.08
C ASP A 203 -26.58 20.99 -6.01
N ARG A 204 -25.31 21.22 -6.37
CA ARG A 204 -24.21 21.29 -5.39
C ARG A 204 -24.30 22.59 -4.58
N LYS A 205 -24.91 22.52 -3.41
CA LYS A 205 -24.68 23.51 -2.34
C LYS A 205 -23.26 23.31 -1.81
N GLY A 206 -22.37 24.24 -2.15
CA GLY A 206 -21.06 24.32 -1.51
C GLY A 206 -21.26 24.56 -0.01
N HIS A 207 -20.60 23.75 0.81
CA HIS A 207 -20.42 23.99 2.24
C HIS A 207 -19.00 24.48 2.48
#